data_AF-A0A2N3J5A8-F1
#
_entry.id   AF-A0A2N3J5A8-F1
#
_cell.length_a   1.000
_cell.length_b   1.000
_cell.length_c   1.000
_cell.angle_alpha   90.00
_cell.angle_beta   90.00
_cell.angle_gamma   90.00
#
_symmetry.space_group_name_H-M   'P 1'
#
loop_
_entity.id
_entity.type
_entity.pdbx_description
1 polymer ?
#
loop_
_entity_poly.entity_id
_entity_poly.type
_entity_poly.pdbx_seq_one_letter_code
_entity_poly.pdbx_strand_id
1 'polypeptide(L)'
;MRFQQIKELLHYLEQVHHQLGLCYGRMASQVDSERSRMLLVYLQGREDAASAHLHEYAAQLGESVRETWLNQSFSEDMLPAITRFEIPASAQTQDIVTQVCRWEEQLVGELGHLARECPTPATTTLLDNLAGLEQTRLTRLVHGVHRLDDM
;
A
#
# COMPACT_ATOMS: atom_id res chain seq x y z
N MET A 1 -9.14 12.60 3.25
CA MET A 1 -9.95 11.63 4.02
C MET A 1 -9.71 11.85 5.50
N ARG A 2 -10.62 11.49 6.42
CA ARG A 2 -10.43 11.74 7.87
C ARG A 2 -10.61 10.46 8.67
N PHE A 3 -9.51 9.91 9.16
CA PHE A 3 -9.51 8.88 10.21
C PHE A 3 -9.14 9.55 11.52
N GLN A 4 -9.81 9.17 12.60
CA GLN A 4 -9.66 9.76 13.93
C GLN A 4 -8.84 8.86 14.84
N GLN A 5 -8.74 7.57 14.55
CA GLN A 5 -8.05 6.59 15.38
C GLN A 5 -7.11 5.68 14.59
N ILE A 6 -6.13 5.08 15.28
CA ILE A 6 -5.18 4.13 14.68
C ILE A 6 -5.89 2.95 14.02
N LYS A 7 -6.96 2.44 14.62
CA LYS A 7 -7.76 1.35 14.03
C LYS A 7 -8.35 1.72 12.66
N GLU A 8 -8.77 2.98 12.50
CA GLU A 8 -9.33 3.46 11.24
C GLU A 8 -8.23 3.66 10.18
N LEU A 9 -7.05 4.13 10.60
CA LEU A 9 -5.88 4.20 9.72
C LEU A 9 -5.48 2.80 9.24
N LEU A 10 -5.37 1.82 10.13
CA LEU A 10 -5.01 0.45 9.76
C LEU A 10 -6.06 -0.17 8.84
N HIS A 11 -7.34 0.05 9.12
CA HIS A 11 -8.41 -0.39 8.24
C HIS A 11 -8.35 0.28 6.86
N TYR A 12 -7.98 1.56 6.80
CA TYR A 12 -7.75 2.25 5.54
C TYR A 12 -6.57 1.66 4.76
N LEU A 13 -5.44 1.40 5.42
CA LEU A 13 -4.29 0.73 4.77
C LEU A 13 -4.69 -0.64 4.23
N GLU A 14 -5.40 -1.44 5.03
CA GLU A 14 -5.96 -2.74 4.63
C GLU A 14 -6.82 -2.60 3.36
N GLN A 15 -7.71 -1.60 3.30
CA GLN A 15 -8.54 -1.31 2.13
C GLN A 15 -7.70 -0.89 0.92
N VAL A 16 -6.67 -0.07 1.12
CA VAL A 16 -5.77 0.37 0.03
C VAL A 16 -5.09 -0.83 -0.61
N HIS A 17 -4.45 -1.69 0.19
CA HIS A 17 -3.80 -2.91 -0.33
C HIS A 17 -4.82 -3.85 -0.99
N HIS A 18 -5.98 -4.05 -0.36
CA HIS A 18 -7.02 -4.88 -0.96
C HIS A 18 -7.50 -4.34 -2.32
N GLN A 19 -7.74 -3.04 -2.44
CA GLN A 19 -8.14 -2.42 -3.70
C GLN A 19 -7.04 -2.48 -4.76
N LEU A 20 -5.77 -2.31 -4.37
CA LEU A 20 -4.65 -2.50 -5.28
C LEU A 20 -4.61 -3.94 -5.81
N GLY A 21 -4.77 -4.94 -4.93
CA GLY A 21 -4.85 -6.36 -5.32
C GLY A 21 -5.95 -6.63 -6.34
N LEU A 22 -7.17 -6.14 -6.09
CA LEU A 22 -8.29 -6.23 -7.03
C LEU A 22 -8.00 -5.54 -8.36
N CYS A 23 -7.39 -4.35 -8.31
CA CYS A 23 -7.05 -3.58 -9.50
C CYS A 23 -6.02 -4.32 -10.36
N TYR A 24 -4.96 -4.85 -9.75
CA TYR A 24 -3.93 -5.63 -10.45
C TYR A 24 -4.48 -6.94 -11.02
N GLY A 25 -5.33 -7.65 -10.29
CA GLY A 25 -5.99 -8.86 -10.80
C GLY A 25 -6.88 -8.58 -12.02
N ARG A 26 -7.64 -7.47 -11.99
CA ARG A 26 -8.43 -7.00 -13.14
C ARG A 26 -7.52 -6.68 -14.32
N MET A 27 -6.44 -5.93 -14.11
CA MET A 27 -5.49 -5.56 -15.16
C MET A 27 -4.79 -6.77 -15.77
N ALA A 28 -4.45 -7.79 -14.97
CA ALA A 28 -3.80 -9.00 -15.46
C ALA A 28 -4.64 -9.70 -16.53
N SER A 29 -5.97 -9.61 -16.44
CA SER A 29 -6.90 -10.15 -17.44
C SER A 29 -7.03 -9.31 -18.72
N GLN A 30 -6.56 -8.06 -18.70
CA GLN A 30 -6.72 -7.09 -19.79
C GLN A 30 -5.42 -6.82 -20.57
N VAL A 31 -4.25 -7.12 -20.01
CA VAL A 31 -2.97 -6.91 -20.68
C VAL A 31 -2.64 -8.02 -21.69
N ASP A 32 -2.09 -7.61 -22.83
CA ASP A 32 -1.71 -8.52 -23.92
C ASP A 32 -0.38 -9.24 -23.62
N SER A 33 0.56 -8.51 -23.00
CA SER A 33 1.90 -9.02 -22.67
C SER A 33 1.87 -10.02 -21.53
N GLU A 34 2.39 -11.23 -21.76
CA GLU A 34 2.61 -12.24 -20.71
C GLU A 34 3.47 -11.70 -19.57
N ARG A 35 4.49 -10.91 -19.89
CA ARG A 35 5.39 -10.31 -18.90
C ARG A 35 4.65 -9.35 -17.97
N SER A 36 3.82 -8.47 -18.55
CA SER A 36 2.97 -7.54 -17.79
C SER A 36 1.96 -8.30 -16.94
N ARG A 37 1.37 -9.39 -17.46
CA ARG A 37 0.43 -10.24 -16.73
C ARG A 37 1.09 -10.91 -15.53
N MET A 38 2.24 -11.54 -15.73
CA MET A 38 3.01 -12.18 -14.65
C MET A 38 3.37 -11.17 -13.57
N LEU A 39 3.80 -9.95 -13.94
CA LEU A 39 4.06 -8.90 -12.98
C LEU A 39 2.80 -8.54 -12.19
N LEU A 40 1.66 -8.33 -12.85
CA LEU A 40 0.40 -7.95 -12.19
C LEU A 40 -0.10 -9.03 -11.24
N VAL A 41 0.03 -10.31 -11.60
CA VAL A 41 -0.30 -11.43 -10.71
C VAL A 41 0.64 -11.47 -9.49
N TYR A 42 1.94 -11.23 -9.70
CA TYR A 42 2.89 -11.11 -8.60
C TYR A 42 2.55 -9.94 -7.66
N LEU A 43 2.21 -8.78 -8.22
CA LEU A 43 1.79 -7.60 -7.47
C LEU A 43 0.51 -7.87 -6.68
N GLN A 44 -0.50 -8.46 -7.32
CA GLN A 44 -1.75 -8.86 -6.66
C GLN A 44 -1.48 -9.69 -5.41
N GLY A 45 -0.71 -10.78 -5.52
CA GLY A 45 -0.39 -11.63 -4.38
C GLY A 45 0.38 -10.90 -3.27
N ARG A 46 1.20 -9.90 -3.63
CA ARG A 46 1.92 -9.08 -2.65
C ARG A 46 1.00 -8.14 -1.88
N GLU A 47 0.00 -7.58 -2.55
CA GLU A 47 -1.00 -6.72 -1.90
C GLU A 47 -1.98 -7.52 -1.05
N ASP A 48 -2.43 -8.68 -1.53
CA ASP A 48 -3.29 -9.57 -0.75
C ASP A 48 -2.60 -10.04 0.55
N ALA A 49 -1.31 -10.39 0.46
CA ALA A 49 -0.51 -10.73 1.64
C ALA A 49 -0.33 -9.54 2.60
N ALA A 50 -0.19 -8.32 2.07
CA ALA A 50 -0.07 -7.11 2.89
C ALA A 50 -1.38 -6.78 3.62
N SER A 51 -2.51 -6.88 2.91
CA SER A 51 -3.84 -6.71 3.48
C SER A 51 -4.09 -7.71 4.62
N ALA A 52 -3.79 -9.00 4.40
CA ALA A 52 -3.92 -10.03 5.42
C ALA A 52 -3.01 -9.77 6.64
N HIS A 53 -1.75 -9.40 6.41
CA HIS A 53 -0.81 -9.08 7.48
C HIS A 53 -1.25 -7.86 8.30
N LEU A 54 -1.78 -6.81 7.64
CA LEU A 54 -2.33 -5.64 8.33
C LEU A 54 -3.59 -5.98 9.13
N HIS A 55 -4.45 -6.85 8.61
CA HIS A 55 -5.62 -7.34 9.32
C HIS A 55 -5.24 -8.07 10.61
N GLU A 56 -4.28 -9.00 10.52
CA GLU A 56 -3.75 -9.72 11.69
C GLU A 56 -3.04 -8.78 12.66
N TYR A 57 -2.20 -7.88 12.16
CA TYR A 57 -1.50 -6.87 12.97
C TYR A 57 -2.50 -6.00 13.73
N ALA A 58 -3.53 -5.51 13.04
CA ALA A 58 -4.60 -4.77 13.66
C ALA A 58 -5.26 -5.61 14.76
N ALA A 59 -5.61 -6.87 14.52
CA ALA A 59 -6.23 -7.77 15.50
C ALA A 59 -5.38 -8.00 16.76
N GLN A 60 -4.06 -8.00 16.62
CA GLN A 60 -3.11 -8.20 17.73
C GLN A 60 -2.82 -6.93 18.54
N LEU A 61 -3.15 -5.74 18.03
CA LEU A 61 -2.98 -4.50 18.78
C LEU A 61 -3.92 -4.44 19.98
N GLY A 62 -3.35 -4.04 21.12
CA GLY A 62 -4.14 -3.74 22.31
C GLY A 62 -5.17 -2.63 22.06
N GLU A 63 -6.32 -2.74 22.70
CA GLU A 63 -7.46 -1.82 22.55
C GLU A 63 -7.04 -0.35 22.79
N SER A 64 -6.19 -0.11 23.79
CA SER A 64 -5.65 1.22 24.09
C SER A 64 -4.87 1.86 22.93
N VAL A 65 -4.12 1.07 22.16
CA VAL A 65 -3.36 1.55 21.00
C VAL A 65 -4.31 1.77 19.81
N ARG A 66 -5.28 0.88 19.61
CA ARG A 66 -6.28 0.98 18.55
C ARG A 66 -7.15 2.22 18.66
N GLU A 67 -7.54 2.58 19.87
CA GLU A 67 -8.37 3.75 20.16
C GLU A 67 -7.58 5.05 20.31
N THR A 68 -6.26 4.99 20.13
CA THR A 68 -5.41 6.18 20.17
C THR A 68 -5.81 7.14 19.06
N TRP A 69 -6.04 8.39 19.45
CA TRP A 69 -6.51 9.44 18.55
C TRP A 69 -5.38 9.99 17.68
N LEU A 70 -5.68 10.15 16.40
CA LEU A 70 -4.86 10.83 15.42
C LEU A 70 -5.41 12.23 15.20
N ASN A 71 -4.58 13.24 15.45
CA ASN A 71 -4.96 14.64 15.25
C ASN A 71 -4.96 15.05 13.77
N GLN A 72 -4.29 14.25 12.94
CA GLN A 72 -4.06 14.50 11.52
C GLN A 72 -4.50 13.28 10.72
N SER A 73 -4.73 13.49 9.43
CA SER A 73 -5.16 12.46 8.49
C SER A 73 -4.35 12.57 7.21
N PHE A 74 -4.46 11.57 6.33
CA PHE A 74 -3.80 11.64 5.02
C PHE A 74 -4.29 12.86 4.24
N SER A 75 -3.36 13.47 3.53
CA SER A 75 -3.60 14.67 2.73
C SER A 75 -4.61 14.40 1.60
N GLU A 76 -4.51 13.23 0.97
CA GLU A 76 -5.35 12.80 -0.15
C GLU A 76 -5.88 11.38 0.05
N ASP A 77 -7.09 11.13 -0.47
CA ASP A 77 -7.67 9.78 -0.51
C ASP A 77 -7.17 9.05 -1.76
N MET A 78 -6.47 7.94 -1.54
CA MET A 78 -5.88 7.13 -2.60
C MET A 78 -6.90 6.16 -3.20
N LEU A 79 -7.92 5.74 -2.43
CA LEU A 79 -8.87 4.72 -2.87
C LEU A 79 -9.59 5.09 -4.17
N PRO A 80 -10.16 6.31 -4.34
CA PRO A 80 -10.81 6.68 -5.59
C PRO A 80 -9.86 6.65 -6.78
N ALA A 81 -8.60 7.04 -6.57
CA ALA A 81 -7.60 7.08 -7.62
C ALA A 81 -7.16 5.66 -8.01
N ILE A 82 -7.00 4.75 -7.04
CA ILE A 82 -6.69 3.33 -7.26
C ILE A 82 -7.85 2.61 -7.95
N THR A 83 -9.09 2.82 -7.52
CA THR A 83 -10.26 2.14 -8.10
C THR A 83 -10.49 2.51 -9.56
N ARG A 84 -10.26 3.79 -9.91
CA ARG A 84 -10.37 4.33 -11.27
C ARG A 84 -9.12 4.10 -12.11
N PHE A 85 -8.04 3.61 -11.52
CA PHE A 85 -6.81 3.36 -12.24
C PHE A 85 -7.01 2.21 -13.22
N GLU A 86 -6.68 2.49 -14.48
CA GLU A 86 -6.70 1.54 -15.58
C GLU A 86 -5.45 1.76 -16.42
N ILE A 87 -4.89 0.68 -16.95
CA ILE A 87 -3.76 0.69 -17.86
C ILE A 87 -4.23 0.20 -19.23
N PRO A 88 -3.67 0.74 -20.33
CA PRO A 88 -3.95 0.18 -21.64
C PRO A 88 -3.44 -1.26 -21.74
N ALA A 89 -4.07 -2.08 -22.58
CA ALA A 89 -3.65 -3.47 -22.82
C ALA A 89 -2.19 -3.59 -23.29
N SER A 90 -1.69 -2.54 -23.95
CA SER A 90 -0.31 -2.39 -24.42
C SER A 90 0.68 -1.88 -23.36
N ALA A 91 0.23 -1.68 -22.11
CA ALA A 91 1.07 -1.16 -21.04
C ALA A 91 2.28 -2.07 -20.78
N GLN A 92 3.45 -1.44 -20.67
CA GLN A 92 4.68 -2.14 -20.42
C GLN A 92 4.86 -2.36 -18.92
N THR A 93 5.68 -3.37 -18.58
CA THR A 93 6.09 -3.67 -17.21
C THR A 93 6.58 -2.42 -16.48
N GLN A 94 7.38 -1.56 -17.15
CA GLN A 94 7.92 -0.33 -16.58
C GLN A 94 6.85 0.69 -16.19
N ASP A 95 5.78 0.84 -16.97
CA ASP A 95 4.68 1.75 -16.67
C ASP A 95 3.94 1.31 -15.40
N ILE A 96 3.69 0.00 -15.31
CA ILE A 96 3.03 -0.63 -14.15
C ILE A 96 3.88 -0.42 -12.90
N VAL A 97 5.17 -0.72 -12.97
CA VAL A 97 6.12 -0.59 -11.86
C VAL A 97 6.20 0.85 -11.39
N THR A 98 6.33 1.80 -12.33
CA THR A 98 6.39 3.22 -12.02
C THR A 98 5.15 3.66 -11.24
N GLN A 99 3.97 3.19 -11.65
CA GLN A 99 2.75 3.51 -10.93
C GLN A 99 2.70 2.85 -9.54
N VAL A 100 3.08 1.58 -9.42
CA VAL A 100 3.09 0.87 -8.14
C VAL A 100 4.04 1.56 -7.16
N CYS A 101 5.25 1.91 -7.61
CA CYS A 101 6.22 2.65 -6.79
C CYS A 101 5.65 3.98 -6.32
N ARG A 102 4.93 4.72 -7.16
CA ARG A 102 4.27 5.97 -6.75
C ARG A 102 3.24 5.77 -5.64
N TRP A 103 2.41 4.73 -5.74
CA TRP A 103 1.43 4.43 -4.68
C TRP A 103 2.11 4.11 -3.35
N GLU A 104 3.14 3.27 -3.38
CA GLU A 104 3.92 2.88 -2.20
C GLU A 104 4.68 4.06 -1.59
N GLU A 105 5.34 4.87 -2.41
CA GLU A 105 6.04 6.09 -1.97
C GLU A 105 5.07 7.09 -1.34
N GLN A 106 3.86 7.24 -1.90
CA GLN A 106 2.82 8.07 -1.32
C GLN A 106 2.39 7.55 0.05
N LEU A 107 2.16 6.23 0.22
CA LEU A 107 1.84 5.64 1.51
C LEU A 107 2.94 5.88 2.55
N VAL A 108 4.20 5.62 2.19
CA VAL A 108 5.36 5.87 3.07
C VAL A 108 5.45 7.34 3.47
N GLY A 109 5.25 8.26 2.51
CA GLY A 109 5.27 9.69 2.74
C GLY A 109 4.17 10.15 3.70
N GLU A 110 2.93 9.69 3.49
CA GLU A 110 1.77 10.02 4.33
C GLU A 110 1.92 9.45 5.75
N LEU A 111 2.37 8.20 5.90
CA LEU A 111 2.64 7.60 7.21
C LEU A 111 3.75 8.33 7.97
N GLY A 112 4.84 8.68 7.27
CA GLY A 112 5.94 9.45 7.85
C GLY A 112 5.53 10.87 8.22
N HIS A 113 4.61 11.49 7.45
CA HIS A 113 4.05 12.79 7.79
C HIS A 113 3.21 12.72 9.07
N LEU A 114 2.28 11.76 9.16
CA LEU A 114 1.50 11.52 10.36
C LEU A 114 2.38 11.27 11.60
N ALA A 115 3.45 10.48 11.45
CA ALA A 115 4.35 10.15 12.56
C ALA A 115 5.00 11.40 13.17
N ARG A 116 5.42 12.36 12.32
CA ARG A 116 6.04 13.63 12.74
C ARG A 116 5.07 14.59 13.42
N GLU A 117 3.80 14.49 13.08
CA GLU A 117 2.77 15.40 13.59
C GLU A 117 2.04 14.84 14.82
N CYS A 118 2.28 13.57 15.15
CA CYS A 118 1.78 12.96 16.38
C CYS A 118 2.57 13.45 17.60
N PRO A 119 1.91 13.95 18.66
CA PRO A 119 2.57 14.40 19.88
C PRO A 119 2.98 13.26 20.81
N THR A 120 2.42 12.06 20.63
CA THR A 120 2.60 10.90 21.51
C THR A 120 3.68 9.94 20.99
N PRO A 121 4.76 9.68 21.75
CA PRO A 121 5.87 8.83 21.30
C PRO A 121 5.46 7.40 20.90
N ALA A 122 4.46 6.82 21.58
CA ALA A 122 3.94 5.50 21.28
C ALA A 122 3.30 5.43 19.88
N THR A 123 2.54 6.46 19.52
CA THR A 123 1.88 6.58 18.22
C THR A 123 2.89 6.83 17.11
N THR A 124 3.85 7.72 17.34
CA THR A 124 4.96 7.96 16.41
C THR A 124 5.73 6.68 16.13
N THR A 125 6.07 5.90 17.17
CA THR A 125 6.78 4.62 17.01
C THR A 125 5.98 3.62 16.17
N LEU A 126 4.66 3.53 16.38
CA LEU A 126 3.80 2.65 15.59
C LEU A 126 3.74 3.09 14.13
N LEU A 127 3.57 4.39 13.87
CA LEU A 127 3.52 4.94 12.52
C LEU A 127 4.86 4.81 11.80
N ASP A 128 5.98 5.03 12.49
CA ASP A 128 7.33 4.81 11.95
C ASP A 128 7.56 3.33 11.62
N ASN A 129 7.07 2.41 12.45
CA ASN A 129 7.12 0.99 12.16
C ASN A 129 6.31 0.64 10.90
N LEU A 130 5.10 1.20 10.74
CA LEU A 130 4.29 1.02 9.52
C LEU A 130 5.00 1.61 8.29
N ALA A 131 5.51 2.84 8.39
CA ALA A 131 6.26 3.46 7.31
C ALA A 131 7.50 2.64 6.92
N GLY A 132 8.22 2.08 7.91
CA GLY A 132 9.36 1.20 7.69
C GLY A 132 8.98 -0.14 7.02
N LEU A 133 7.82 -0.70 7.36
CA LEU A 133 7.28 -1.89 6.69
C LEU A 133 6.98 -1.61 5.23
N GLU A 134 6.25 -0.53 4.92
CA GLU A 134 5.95 -0.11 3.54
C GLU A 134 7.24 0.21 2.76
N GLN A 135 8.20 0.89 3.38
CA GLN A 135 9.50 1.17 2.76
C GLN A 135 10.29 -0.11 2.44
N THR A 136 10.20 -1.12 3.30
CA THR A 136 10.79 -2.44 3.06
C THR A 136 10.08 -3.16 1.91
N ARG A 137 8.74 -3.05 1.83
CA ARG A 137 7.94 -3.60 0.73
C ARG A 137 8.31 -2.94 -0.60
N LEU A 138 8.43 -1.62 -0.64
CA LEU A 138 8.89 -0.86 -1.81
C LEU A 138 10.28 -1.30 -2.26
N THR A 139 11.24 -1.40 -1.34
CA THR A 139 12.59 -1.87 -1.66
C THR A 139 12.57 -3.28 -2.27
N ARG A 140 11.79 -4.20 -1.68
CA ARG A 140 11.61 -5.56 -2.20
C ARG A 140 10.93 -5.58 -3.56
N LEU A 141 9.95 -4.72 -3.80
CA LEU A 141 9.30 -4.55 -5.10
C LEU A 141 10.33 -4.17 -6.16
N VAL A 142 11.10 -3.11 -5.92
CA VAL A 142 12.10 -2.62 -6.87
C VAL A 142 13.08 -3.74 -7.22
N HIS A 143 13.61 -4.46 -6.23
CA HIS A 143 14.49 -5.61 -6.48
C HIS A 143 13.78 -6.78 -7.19
N GLY A 144 12.54 -7.09 -6.83
CA GLY A 144 11.76 -8.17 -7.44
C GLY A 144 11.45 -7.90 -8.92
N VAL A 145 11.13 -6.65 -9.25
CA VAL A 145 10.88 -6.20 -10.62
C VAL A 145 12.15 -6.28 -11.44
N HIS A 146 13.29 -5.79 -10.95
CA HIS A 146 14.55 -5.88 -11.70
C HIS A 146 14.89 -7.33 -12.04
N ARG A 147 14.66 -8.25 -11.10
CA ARG A 147 14.84 -9.68 -11.35
C ARG A 147 13.89 -10.24 -12.41
N LEU A 148 12.65 -9.76 -12.46
CA LEU A 148 11.68 -10.16 -13.50
C LEU A 148 12.03 -9.53 -14.86
N ASP A 149 12.63 -8.35 -14.87
CA ASP A 149 13.06 -7.68 -16.10
C ASP A 149 14.33 -8.32 -16.68
N ASP A 150 15.18 -8.91 -15.84
CA ASP A 150 16.36 -9.67 -16.25
C ASP A 150 16.07 -11.09 -16.80
N MET A 151 14.84 -11.64 -16.62
CA MET A 151 14.46 -12.99 -17.10
C MET A 151 13.87 -13.02 -18.52
#